data_AF-V5IE97-F1
#
_entry.id   AF-V5IE97-F1
#
_cell.length_a   1.000
_cell.length_b   1.000
_cell.length_c   1.000
_cell.angle_alpha   90.00
_cell.angle_beta   90.00
_cell.angle_gamma   90.00
#
_symmetry.space_group_name_H-M   'P 1'
#
loop_
_entity.id
_entity.type
_entity.pdbx_description
1 polymer ?
#
loop_
_entity_poly.entity_id
_entity_poly.type
_entity_poly.pdbx_seq_one_letter_code
_entity_poly.pdbx_strand_id
1 'polypeptide(L)'
;LGNNILVPLKNLSTVMKSPNDSKFCKEMTKVIWTTTELQDRSVTGTVSRRYIKCGGTARRGLTPTKLQAVGSAFKHFIFTRPTAQTPEKRFSLMNHYIGELLQGYNRRMLP
;
A
#
# COMPACT_ATOMS: atom_id res chain seq x y z
N LEU A 1 -3.27 14.94 0.01
CA LEU A 1 -2.72 13.98 -0.98
C LEU A 1 -3.63 13.80 -2.21
N GLY A 2 -4.64 14.67 -2.39
CA GLY A 2 -5.77 14.44 -3.32
C GLY A 2 -6.97 13.79 -2.61
N ASN A 3 -8.14 13.82 -3.24
CA ASN A 3 -9.37 13.12 -2.82
C ASN A 3 -9.83 13.37 -1.36
N ASN A 4 -9.62 14.58 -0.83
CA ASN A 4 -9.89 14.92 0.58
C ASN A 4 -9.15 14.03 1.61
N ILE A 5 -8.11 13.30 1.18
CA ILE A 5 -7.25 12.53 2.08
C ILE A 5 -6.18 13.47 2.66
N LEU A 6 -6.34 13.74 3.94
CA LEU A 6 -5.43 14.53 4.77
C LEU A 6 -4.63 13.58 5.67
N VAL A 7 -3.35 13.87 5.83
CA VAL A 7 -2.45 13.17 6.74
C VAL A 7 -1.66 14.21 7.54
N PRO A 8 -1.32 13.94 8.81
CA PRO A 8 -0.48 14.84 9.58
C PRO A 8 0.87 15.09 8.88
N LEU A 9 1.30 16.35 8.80
CA LEU A 9 2.54 16.73 8.11
C LEU A 9 3.76 15.99 8.70
N LYS A 10 3.80 15.83 10.03
CA LYS A 10 4.85 15.06 10.72
C LYS A 10 4.94 13.63 10.19
N ASN A 11 3.81 12.95 10.04
CA ASN A 11 3.77 11.57 9.54
C ASN A 11 4.23 11.50 8.08
N LEU A 12 3.75 12.43 7.24
CA LEU A 12 4.19 12.52 5.85
C LEU A 12 5.71 12.75 5.77
N SER A 13 6.26 13.68 6.55
CA SER A 13 7.69 13.97 6.58
C SER A 13 8.54 12.77 7.00
N THR A 14 8.06 11.98 7.97
CA THR A 14 8.72 10.74 8.40
C THR A 14 8.70 9.69 7.29
N VAL A 15 7.56 9.49 6.65
CA VAL A 15 7.42 8.50 5.57
C VAL A 15 8.27 8.89 4.35
N MET A 16 8.35 10.18 4.01
CA MET A 16 9.21 10.70 2.94
C MET A 16 10.70 10.45 3.16
N LYS A 17 11.13 10.16 4.39
CA LYS A 17 12.51 9.75 4.72
C LYS A 17 12.78 8.25 4.53
N SER A 18 11.77 7.46 4.15
CA SER A 18 11.91 6.00 3.96
C SER A 18 13.09 5.63 3.06
N PRO A 19 13.84 4.56 3.35
CA PRO A 19 15.06 4.21 2.61
C PRO A 19 14.79 3.65 1.21
N ASN A 20 13.62 3.04 0.99
CA ASN A 20 13.26 2.40 -0.27
C ASN A 20 11.74 2.42 -0.51
N ASP A 21 11.35 2.06 -1.74
CA ASP A 21 9.97 2.07 -2.23
C ASP A 21 9.05 1.17 -1.43
N SER A 22 9.52 -0.03 -1.06
CA SER A 22 8.75 -0.98 -0.26
C SER A 22 8.41 -0.38 1.11
N LYS A 23 9.41 0.15 1.81
CA LYS A 23 9.22 0.78 3.13
C LYS A 23 8.32 2.00 3.02
N PHE A 24 8.52 2.84 2.00
CA PHE A 24 7.66 4.00 1.75
C PHE A 24 6.19 3.58 1.60
N CYS A 25 5.89 2.66 0.66
CA CYS A 25 4.52 2.23 0.38
C CYS A 25 3.86 1.62 1.62
N LYS A 26 4.61 0.80 2.38
CA LYS A 26 4.12 0.14 3.58
C LYS A 26 3.80 1.15 4.70
N GLU A 27 4.70 2.08 4.99
CA GLU A 27 4.47 3.08 6.04
C GLU A 27 3.40 4.10 5.63
N MET A 28 3.38 4.53 4.36
CA MET A 28 2.34 5.44 3.86
C MET A 28 0.95 4.81 3.97
N THR A 29 0.84 3.51 3.69
CA THR A 29 -0.41 2.76 3.86
C THR A 29 -0.85 2.76 5.34
N LYS A 30 0.07 2.57 6.29
CA LYS A 30 -0.27 2.64 7.72
C LYS A 30 -0.64 4.06 8.21
N VAL A 31 -0.22 5.10 7.49
CA VAL A 31 -0.62 6.48 7.81
C VAL A 31 -2.06 6.76 7.36
N ILE A 32 -2.51 6.17 6.25
CA ILE A 32 -3.85 6.42 5.68
C ILE A 32 -4.92 5.47 6.24
N TRP A 33 -4.53 4.27 6.67
CA TRP A 33 -5.43 3.30 7.29
C TRP A 33 -4.96 2.93 8.68
N THR A 34 -5.92 2.77 9.58
CA THR A 34 -5.70 2.17 10.90
C THR A 34 -5.33 0.69 10.77
N THR A 35 -4.72 0.12 11.82
CA THR A 35 -4.37 -1.30 11.86
C THR A 35 -5.59 -2.20 11.67
N THR A 36 -6.72 -1.84 12.29
CA THR A 36 -7.98 -2.59 12.16
C THR A 36 -8.57 -2.49 10.75
N GLU A 37 -8.46 -1.35 10.08
CA GLU A 37 -8.91 -1.21 8.69
C GLU A 37 -8.11 -2.05 7.68
N LEU A 38 -6.84 -2.38 8.00
CA LEU A 38 -5.95 -3.18 7.14
C LEU A 38 -6.13 -4.70 7.33
N GLN A 39 -6.83 -5.12 8.38
CA GLN A 39 -7.12 -6.52 8.64
C GLN A 39 -8.18 -7.03 7.66
N ASP A 40 -8.02 -8.28 7.23
CA ASP A 40 -8.90 -8.96 6.28
C ASP A 40 -9.14 -8.16 4.97
N ARG A 41 -8.11 -7.43 4.54
CA ARG A 41 -8.12 -6.69 3.27
C ARG A 41 -7.24 -7.32 2.21
N SER A 42 -7.58 -7.02 0.96
CA SER A 42 -6.72 -7.19 -0.21
C SER A 42 -6.60 -5.87 -0.96
N VAL A 43 -5.64 -5.77 -1.88
CA VAL A 43 -5.47 -4.54 -2.68
C VAL A 43 -6.70 -4.30 -3.57
N THR A 44 -7.19 -5.35 -4.23
CA THR A 44 -8.20 -5.26 -5.30
C THR A 44 -9.57 -5.80 -4.93
N GLY A 45 -9.71 -6.50 -3.82
CA GLY A 45 -10.96 -7.20 -3.49
C GLY A 45 -11.10 -8.59 -4.13
N THR A 46 -10.12 -9.00 -4.94
CA THR A 46 -10.22 -10.25 -5.73
C THR A 46 -9.48 -11.41 -5.07
N VAL A 47 -10.02 -12.62 -5.24
CA VAL A 47 -9.34 -13.85 -4.82
C VAL A 47 -8.05 -13.99 -5.62
N SER A 48 -6.94 -14.26 -4.93
CA SER A 48 -5.69 -14.56 -5.62
C SER A 48 -5.83 -15.86 -6.41
N ARG A 49 -5.42 -15.84 -7.69
CA ARG A 49 -5.49 -16.97 -8.62
C ARG A 49 -4.94 -18.28 -8.05
N ARG A 50 -3.90 -18.19 -7.20
CA ARG A 50 -3.30 -19.34 -6.52
C ARG A 50 -4.27 -20.06 -5.58
N TYR A 51 -5.20 -19.35 -4.97
CA TYR A 51 -6.12 -19.88 -3.98
C TYR A 51 -7.52 -20.18 -4.52
N ILE A 52 -7.85 -19.75 -5.75
CA ILE A 52 -9.15 -20.04 -6.38
C ILE A 52 -9.44 -21.54 -6.37
N LYS A 53 -8.46 -22.37 -6.76
CA LYS A 53 -8.60 -23.84 -6.80
C LYS A 53 -8.71 -24.49 -5.42
N CYS A 54 -8.31 -23.80 -4.36
CA CYS A 54 -8.33 -24.31 -3.00
C CYS A 54 -9.49 -23.73 -2.18
N GLY A 55 -10.50 -23.14 -2.82
CA GLY A 55 -11.66 -22.54 -2.13
C GLY A 55 -11.35 -21.20 -1.44
N GLY A 56 -10.33 -20.48 -1.90
CA GLY A 56 -9.95 -19.18 -1.32
C GLY A 56 -11.08 -18.15 -1.36
N THR A 57 -11.27 -17.44 -0.27
CA THR A 57 -12.28 -16.39 -0.14
C THR A 57 -11.75 -15.02 -0.54
N ALA A 58 -12.64 -14.18 -1.08
CA ALA A 58 -12.30 -12.81 -1.43
C ALA A 58 -12.23 -11.96 -0.16
N ARG A 59 -11.13 -11.22 0.01
CA ARG A 59 -11.00 -10.23 1.08
C ARG A 59 -11.44 -8.88 0.59
N ARG A 60 -12.02 -8.04 1.46
CA ARG A 60 -12.50 -6.72 1.06
C ARG A 60 -11.35 -5.86 0.48
N GLY A 61 -11.60 -5.22 -0.65
CA GLY A 61 -10.60 -4.34 -1.29
C GLY A 61 -10.26 -3.12 -0.43
N LEU A 62 -9.07 -2.57 -0.63
CA LEU A 62 -8.74 -1.24 -0.12
C LEU A 62 -9.58 -0.18 -0.86
N THR A 63 -9.93 0.90 -0.16
CA THR A 63 -10.71 2.00 -0.74
C THR A 63 -9.93 2.66 -1.88
N PRO A 64 -10.46 2.72 -3.11
CA PRO A 64 -9.72 3.23 -4.27
C PRO A 64 -9.21 4.67 -4.10
N THR A 65 -10.01 5.55 -3.49
CA THR A 65 -9.64 6.96 -3.25
C THR A 65 -8.45 7.09 -2.29
N LYS A 66 -8.40 6.26 -1.24
CA LYS A 66 -7.26 6.17 -0.30
C LYS A 66 -6.03 5.57 -0.99
N LEU A 67 -6.19 4.58 -1.87
CA LEU A 67 -5.09 4.02 -2.68
C LEU A 67 -4.50 5.07 -3.64
N GLN A 68 -5.34 5.88 -4.28
CA GLN A 68 -4.89 6.99 -5.11
C GLN A 68 -4.06 8.00 -4.30
N ALA A 69 -4.42 8.26 -3.04
CA ALA A 69 -3.64 9.13 -2.17
C ALA A 69 -2.24 8.55 -1.85
N VAL A 70 -2.10 7.23 -1.64
CA VAL A 70 -0.78 6.57 -1.56
C VAL A 70 -0.02 6.77 -2.86
N GLY A 71 -0.68 6.55 -4.01
CA GLY A 71 -0.08 6.71 -5.32
C GLY A 71 0.45 8.13 -5.57
N SER A 72 -0.33 9.16 -5.23
CA SER A 72 0.11 10.56 -5.33
C SER A 72 1.34 10.84 -4.46
N ALA A 73 1.35 10.36 -3.21
CA ALA A 73 2.50 10.50 -2.32
C ALA A 73 3.72 9.76 -2.89
N PHE A 74 3.52 8.55 -3.44
CA PHE A 74 4.60 7.73 -3.97
C PHE A 74 5.22 8.30 -5.24
N LYS A 75 4.41 8.87 -6.13
CA LYS A 75 4.92 9.61 -7.30
C LYS A 75 5.86 10.74 -6.88
N HIS A 76 5.47 11.51 -5.86
CA HIS A 76 6.31 12.56 -5.32
C HIS A 76 7.62 11.99 -4.71
N PHE A 77 7.54 10.92 -3.93
CA PHE A 77 8.71 10.24 -3.39
C PHE A 77 9.68 9.74 -4.47
N ILE A 78 9.17 9.10 -5.53
CA ILE A 78 9.97 8.62 -6.67
C ILE A 78 10.66 9.80 -7.36
N PHE A 79 9.92 10.87 -7.65
CA PHE A 79 10.44 12.06 -8.34
C PHE A 79 11.59 12.72 -7.57
N THR A 80 11.48 12.81 -6.24
CA THR A 80 12.54 13.39 -5.39
C THR A 80 13.75 12.46 -5.20
N ARG A 81 13.72 11.22 -5.69
CA ARG A 81 14.76 10.21 -5.46
C ARG A 81 15.06 9.41 -6.73
N PRO A 82 15.82 9.97 -7.68
CA PRO A 82 16.22 9.26 -8.89
C PRO A 82 17.00 7.98 -8.55
N THR A 83 16.74 6.92 -9.29
CA THR A 83 17.50 5.66 -9.23
C THR A 83 17.72 5.14 -10.65
N ALA A 84 18.47 4.04 -10.80
CA ALA A 84 18.67 3.41 -12.10
C ALA A 84 17.37 2.85 -12.73
N GLN A 85 16.31 2.64 -11.93
CA GLN A 85 15.02 2.17 -12.43
C GLN A 85 14.13 3.34 -12.84
N THR A 86 13.35 3.17 -13.91
CA THR A 86 12.42 4.20 -14.36
C THR A 86 11.31 4.45 -13.32
N PRO A 87 10.79 5.68 -13.22
CA PRO A 87 9.67 6.02 -12.34
C PRO A 87 8.45 5.10 -12.53
N GLU A 88 8.14 4.73 -13.77
CA GLU A 88 7.00 3.88 -14.13
C GLU A 88 7.18 2.46 -13.59
N LYS A 89 8.39 1.92 -13.72
CA LYS A 89 8.71 0.58 -13.20
C LYS A 89 8.55 0.55 -11.68
N ARG A 90 9.09 1.56 -10.99
CA ARG A 90 8.95 1.71 -9.53
C ARG A 90 7.49 1.85 -9.12
N PHE A 91 6.72 2.70 -9.81
CA PHE A 91 5.31 2.91 -9.52
C PHE A 91 4.48 1.63 -9.71
N SER A 92 4.77 0.82 -10.73
CA SER A 92 4.09 -0.45 -10.99
C SER A 92 4.19 -1.47 -9.83
N LEU A 93 5.22 -1.32 -8.97
CA LEU A 93 5.45 -2.20 -7.82
C LEU A 93 4.66 -1.79 -6.58
N MET A 94 3.98 -0.64 -6.59
CA MET A 94 3.23 -0.12 -5.44
C MET A 94 2.25 -1.17 -4.88
N ASN A 95 1.40 -1.74 -5.73
CA ASN A 95 0.40 -2.72 -5.32
C ASN A 95 1.04 -4.02 -4.79
N HIS A 96 2.21 -4.38 -5.30
CA HIS A 96 2.97 -5.52 -4.79
C HIS A 96 3.40 -5.27 -3.34
N TYR A 97 4.03 -4.12 -3.05
CA TYR A 97 4.47 -3.78 -1.70
C TYR A 97 3.32 -3.62 -0.69
N ILE A 98 2.20 -3.04 -1.11
CA ILE A 98 0.98 -2.95 -0.28
C ILE A 98 0.42 -4.36 -0.05
N GLY A 99 0.40 -5.21 -1.08
CA GLY A 99 -0.02 -6.60 -0.97
C GLY A 99 0.79 -7.39 0.06
N GLU A 100 2.11 -7.21 0.09
CA GLU A 100 2.98 -7.82 1.12
C GLU A 100 2.62 -7.37 2.54
N LEU A 101 2.32 -6.07 2.72
CA LEU A 101 1.87 -5.53 4.02
C LEU A 101 0.59 -6.22 4.48
N LEU A 102 -0.41 -6.28 3.60
CA LEU A 102 -1.71 -6.86 3.90
C LEU A 102 -1.59 -8.37 4.20
N GLN A 103 -0.73 -9.10 3.49
CA GLN A 103 -0.43 -10.48 3.83
C GLN A 103 0.14 -10.61 5.24
N GLY A 104 1.01 -9.69 5.66
CA GLY A 104 1.54 -9.64 7.03
C GLY A 104 0.44 -9.46 8.08
N TYR A 105 -0.51 -8.55 7.87
CA TYR A 105 -1.66 -8.39 8.76
C TYR A 105 -2.57 -9.62 8.79
N ASN A 106 -2.87 -10.18 7.62
CA ASN A 106 -3.74 -11.35 7.49
C ASN A 106 -3.14 -12.61 8.11
N ARG A 107 -1.80 -12.78 8.11
CA ARG A 107 -1.14 -13.91 8.77
C ARG A 107 -1.24 -13.86 10.30
N ARG A 108 -1.26 -12.65 10.88
CA ARG A 108 -1.38 -12.47 12.35
C ARG A 108 -2.79 -12.76 12.89
N MET A 109 -3.74 -13.00 11.99
CA MET A 109 -5.13 -13.32 12.30
C MET A 109 -5.45 -14.81 12.22
N LEU A 110 -4.51 -15.63 11.75
CA LEU A 110 -4.69 -17.08 11.78
C LEU A 110 -4.44 -17.55 13.22
N PRO A 111 -5.35 -18.38 13.80
CA PRO A 111 -5.20 -18.92 15.15
C PRO A 111 -3.96 -19.79 15.29
#